data_AF-A0A418RLT8-F1
#
_entry.id   AF-A0A418RLT8-F1
#
_cell.length_a   1.000
_cell.length_b   1.000
_cell.length_c   1.000
_cell.angle_alpha   90.00
_cell.angle_beta   90.00
_cell.angle_gamma   90.00
#
_symmetry.space_group_name_H-M   'P 1'
#
loop_
_entity.id
_entity.type
_entity.pdbx_description
1 polymer ?
#
loop_
_entity_poly.entity_id
_entity_poly.type
_entity_poly.pdbx_seq_one_letter_code
_entity_poly.pdbx_strand_id
1 'polypeptide(L)'
;MVVLLILKNKQICCTGVHQLDINYNHSLQLVLKSEGDYVNNPKDPGGETMMGVTKAAWSTWLKRPIADGEMAKLTVADITPFYKALYWDKSKCPDLPTGIDYMAFDASVNMGVGQSIRLLQKSLGCVPDGVIGPNTMKLINETNVNDMIDKYSAQKELFYRSLDLFNTFGKGWLSRVAQVKQNAKEML
;
A
#
# COMPACT_ATOMS: atom_id res chain seq x y z
N MET A 1 31.06 25.86 23.68
CA MET A 1 30.13 26.43 24.66
C MET A 1 29.23 27.41 23.90
N VAL A 2 27.90 27.38 23.77
CA VAL A 2 26.73 26.62 24.29
C VAL A 2 25.53 27.13 23.39
N VAL A 3 24.77 26.27 22.67
CA VAL A 3 23.34 25.87 22.89
C VAL A 3 22.29 26.98 22.50
N LEU A 4 21.45 26.81 21.48
CA LEU A 4 20.06 26.25 21.45
C LEU A 4 18.93 27.25 21.85
N LEU A 5 17.94 27.52 20.97
CA LEU A 5 16.47 27.25 21.14
C LEU A 5 15.59 28.08 20.15
N ILE A 6 14.89 27.46 19.18
CA ILE A 6 13.44 27.12 19.11
C ILE A 6 12.45 28.34 19.02
N LEU A 7 11.66 28.44 17.91
CA LEU A 7 10.19 28.24 17.88
C LEU A 7 9.46 28.77 16.62
N LYS A 8 8.69 27.84 16.02
CA LYS A 8 7.34 27.96 15.44
C LYS A 8 7.16 28.67 14.08
N ASN A 9 7.05 27.88 13.02
CA ASN A 9 6.07 28.14 11.97
C ASN A 9 4.88 27.19 12.14
N LYS A 10 3.82 27.74 12.75
CA LYS A 10 2.49 27.14 12.87
C LYS A 10 1.62 27.85 11.82
N GLN A 11 1.16 27.12 10.81
CA GLN A 11 0.30 27.64 9.75
C GLN A 11 -0.49 26.43 9.23
N ILE A 12 -1.82 26.31 9.19
CA ILE A 12 -3.00 27.07 9.60
C ILE A 12 -4.09 25.98 9.79
N CYS A 13 -5.04 26.19 10.72
CA CYS A 13 -6.25 25.37 10.82
C CYS A 13 -7.40 26.10 10.11
N CYS A 14 -7.92 25.54 9.01
CA CYS A 14 -9.22 25.88 8.42
C CYS A 14 -9.90 24.61 7.89
N THR A 15 -11.03 24.24 8.50
CA THR A 15 -12.21 23.58 7.92
C THR A 15 -12.04 22.66 6.69
N GLY A 16 -12.08 21.35 6.91
CA GLY A 16 -12.95 20.43 6.14
C GLY A 16 -12.80 20.34 4.62
N VAL A 17 -11.59 20.49 4.07
CA VAL A 17 -11.30 20.11 2.68
C VAL A 17 -10.22 19.02 2.72
N HIS A 18 -10.56 17.84 2.20
CA HIS A 18 -9.64 16.72 2.02
C HIS A 18 -8.29 17.23 1.53
N GLN A 19 -7.22 16.92 2.28
CA GLN A 19 -5.86 16.93 1.75
C GLN A 19 -5.95 16.19 0.40
N LEU A 20 -5.68 16.86 -0.72
CA LEU A 20 -5.63 16.16 -2.00
C LEU A 20 -4.57 15.07 -1.83
N ASP A 21 -5.00 13.81 -1.88
CA ASP A 21 -4.14 12.64 -1.86
C ASP A 21 -3.34 12.62 -3.16
N ILE A 22 -2.34 13.49 -3.26
CA ILE A 22 -1.69 13.89 -4.51
C ILE A 22 -1.09 12.70 -5.25
N ASN A 23 -0.71 11.66 -4.50
CA ASN A 23 -0.12 10.43 -5.02
C ASN A 23 -1.12 9.28 -5.18
N TYR A 24 -2.37 9.38 -4.71
CA TYR A 24 -3.28 8.22 -4.70
C TYR A 24 -3.60 7.73 -6.11
N ASN A 25 -4.03 8.62 -7.00
CA ASN A 25 -4.38 8.23 -8.37
C ASN A 25 -3.18 7.66 -9.14
N HIS A 26 -1.99 8.26 -8.96
CA HIS A 26 -0.76 7.74 -9.56
C HIS A 26 -0.44 6.34 -9.00
N SER A 27 -0.48 6.19 -7.68
CA SER A 27 -0.21 4.92 -7.00
C SER A 27 -1.20 3.82 -7.41
N LEU A 28 -2.49 4.16 -7.55
CA LEU A 28 -3.52 3.25 -8.04
C LEU A 28 -3.22 2.79 -9.46
N GLN A 29 -2.81 3.69 -10.36
CA GLN A 29 -2.43 3.30 -11.72
C GLN A 29 -1.23 2.33 -11.73
N LEU A 30 -0.23 2.54 -10.87
CA LEU A 30 0.93 1.65 -10.76
C LEU A 30 0.56 0.28 -10.18
N VAL A 31 -0.29 0.25 -9.15
CA VAL A 31 -0.81 -0.98 -8.56
C VAL A 31 -1.62 -1.77 -9.60
N LEU A 32 -2.55 -1.12 -10.31
CA LEU A 32 -3.40 -1.80 -11.30
C LEU A 32 -2.62 -2.34 -12.50
N LYS A 33 -1.55 -1.65 -12.94
CA LYS A 33 -0.62 -2.19 -13.95
C LYS A 33 0.03 -3.51 -13.50
N SER A 34 0.17 -3.72 -12.20
CA SER A 34 0.78 -4.92 -11.61
C SER A 34 -0.23 -6.04 -11.32
N GLU A 35 -1.53 -5.74 -11.26
CA GLU A 35 -2.59 -6.69 -10.90
C GLU A 35 -3.15 -7.50 -12.10
N GLY A 36 -2.72 -7.20 -13.33
CA GLY A 36 -3.13 -7.95 -14.52
C GLY A 36 -4.61 -7.77 -14.91
N ASP A 37 -4.97 -8.21 -16.12
CA ASP A 37 -6.34 -8.14 -16.64
C ASP A 37 -7.24 -9.24 -16.05
N TYR A 38 -8.56 -9.08 -16.21
CA TYR A 38 -9.64 -9.97 -15.72
C TYR A 38 -9.29 -11.47 -15.71
N VAL A 39 -9.40 -12.11 -14.54
CA VAL A 39 -9.23 -13.56 -14.37
C VAL A 39 -10.56 -14.15 -13.87
N ASN A 40 -11.22 -14.92 -14.73
CA ASN A 40 -12.35 -15.78 -14.35
C ASN A 40 -11.91 -17.25 -14.46
N ASN A 41 -11.47 -17.83 -13.34
CA ASN A 41 -11.14 -19.24 -13.28
C ASN A 41 -12.30 -20.02 -12.62
N PRO A 42 -13.03 -20.87 -13.37
CA PRO A 42 -14.17 -21.66 -12.84
C PRO A 42 -13.80 -22.64 -11.73
N LYS A 43 -12.51 -22.90 -11.50
CA LYS A 43 -11.99 -23.80 -10.47
C LYS A 43 -11.46 -23.07 -9.23
N ASP A 44 -11.51 -21.75 -9.20
CA ASP A 44 -11.02 -20.95 -8.08
C ASP A 44 -12.12 -20.76 -7.02
N PRO A 45 -11.96 -21.27 -5.79
CA PRO A 45 -12.92 -21.04 -4.71
C PRO A 45 -13.06 -19.56 -4.32
N GLY A 46 -12.13 -18.68 -4.73
CA GLY A 46 -12.20 -17.22 -4.55
C GLY A 46 -13.23 -16.51 -5.44
N GLY A 47 -13.72 -17.18 -6.49
CA GLY A 47 -14.72 -16.67 -7.42
C GLY A 47 -14.21 -15.62 -8.42
N GLU A 48 -15.14 -14.94 -9.09
CA GLU A 48 -14.84 -13.87 -10.07
C GLU A 48 -13.96 -12.78 -9.44
N THR A 49 -12.81 -12.48 -10.06
CA THR A 49 -11.90 -11.40 -9.67
C THR A 49 -11.71 -10.44 -10.84
N MET A 50 -11.92 -9.15 -10.59
CA MET A 50 -11.73 -8.08 -11.58
C MET A 50 -10.84 -7.00 -10.99
N MET A 51 -9.73 -6.67 -11.68
CA MET A 51 -8.75 -5.66 -11.25
C MET A 51 -8.29 -5.86 -9.79
N GLY A 52 -8.00 -7.10 -9.40
CA GLY A 52 -7.58 -7.45 -8.02
C GLY A 52 -8.70 -7.46 -6.97
N VAL A 53 -9.95 -7.14 -7.33
CA VAL A 53 -11.11 -7.17 -6.43
C VAL A 53 -11.86 -8.48 -6.55
N THR A 54 -11.93 -9.26 -5.47
CA THR A 54 -12.74 -10.49 -5.42
C THR A 54 -14.22 -10.19 -5.25
N LYS A 55 -15.10 -11.05 -5.80
CA LYS A 55 -16.56 -10.94 -5.61
C LYS A 55 -16.96 -10.83 -4.14
N ALA A 56 -16.27 -11.54 -3.25
CA ALA A 56 -16.53 -11.50 -1.80
C ALA A 56 -16.15 -10.15 -1.17
N ALA A 57 -14.99 -9.59 -1.53
CA ALA A 57 -14.58 -8.28 -1.05
C ALA A 57 -15.51 -7.17 -1.57
N TRP A 58 -15.90 -7.26 -2.85
CA TRP A 58 -16.85 -6.35 -3.47
C TRP A 58 -18.24 -6.43 -2.83
N SER A 59 -18.73 -7.64 -2.56
CA SER A 59 -20.00 -7.87 -1.85
C SER A 59 -20.00 -7.24 -0.46
N THR A 60 -18.89 -7.41 0.27
CA THR A 60 -18.71 -6.81 1.61
C THR A 60 -18.71 -5.29 1.54
N TRP A 61 -18.03 -4.72 0.53
CA TRP A 61 -17.98 -3.28 0.29
C TRP A 61 -19.37 -2.70 -0.01
N LEU A 62 -20.13 -3.32 -0.91
CA LEU A 62 -21.48 -2.87 -1.27
C LEU A 62 -22.56 -3.24 -0.25
N LYS A 63 -22.22 -4.10 0.74
CA LYS A 63 -23.14 -4.66 1.74
C LYS A 63 -24.35 -5.36 1.11
N ARG A 64 -24.14 -6.01 -0.04
CA ARG A 64 -25.16 -6.81 -0.74
C ARG A 64 -24.53 -7.93 -1.56
N PRO A 65 -25.30 -8.97 -1.93
CA PRO A 65 -24.87 -9.94 -2.93
C PRO A 65 -24.56 -9.26 -4.28
N ILE A 66 -23.60 -9.82 -5.01
CA ILE A 66 -23.19 -9.36 -6.34
C ILE A 66 -23.92 -10.16 -7.41
N ALA A 67 -24.59 -9.46 -8.33
CA ALA A 67 -25.34 -10.09 -9.41
C ALA A 67 -24.40 -10.73 -10.45
N ASP A 68 -24.92 -11.71 -11.19
CA ASP A 68 -24.14 -12.39 -12.23
C ASP A 68 -23.71 -11.41 -13.33
N GLY A 69 -22.43 -11.47 -13.70
CA GLY A 69 -21.83 -10.58 -14.69
C GLY A 69 -21.63 -9.13 -14.22
N GLU A 70 -21.91 -8.80 -12.96
CA GLU A 70 -21.66 -7.46 -12.40
C GLU A 70 -20.15 -7.20 -12.26
N MET A 71 -19.37 -8.19 -11.77
CA MET A 71 -17.92 -8.05 -11.59
C MET A 71 -17.21 -7.71 -12.91
N ALA A 72 -17.64 -8.32 -14.01
CA ALA A 72 -17.06 -8.10 -15.35
C ALA A 72 -17.29 -6.68 -15.89
N LYS A 73 -18.20 -5.90 -15.30
CA LYS A 73 -18.52 -4.52 -15.70
C LYS A 73 -17.81 -3.47 -14.85
N LEU A 74 -17.05 -3.88 -13.83
CA LEU A 74 -16.34 -2.93 -12.97
C LEU A 74 -15.32 -2.13 -13.78
N THR A 75 -15.38 -0.82 -13.60
CA THR A 75 -14.42 0.14 -14.15
C THR A 75 -13.42 0.56 -13.08
N VAL A 76 -12.30 1.14 -13.50
CA VAL A 76 -11.33 1.75 -12.57
C VAL A 76 -12.02 2.77 -11.66
N ALA A 77 -12.99 3.54 -12.17
CA ALA A 77 -13.74 4.50 -11.37
C ALA A 77 -14.54 3.83 -10.25
N ASP A 78 -15.13 2.65 -10.49
CA ASP A 78 -15.91 1.91 -9.49
C ASP A 78 -15.02 1.43 -8.34
N ILE A 79 -13.84 0.89 -8.66
CA ILE A 79 -12.92 0.31 -7.66
C ILE A 79 -12.04 1.37 -6.99
N THR A 80 -11.92 2.57 -7.54
CA THR A 80 -11.12 3.66 -6.97
C THR A 80 -11.49 3.97 -5.51
N PRO A 81 -12.76 4.19 -5.12
CA PRO A 81 -13.09 4.42 -3.71
C PRO A 81 -12.86 3.19 -2.82
N PHE A 82 -13.00 1.99 -3.37
CA PHE A 82 -12.73 0.73 -2.66
C PHE A 82 -11.25 0.61 -2.28
N TYR A 83 -10.34 0.82 -3.23
CA TYR A 83 -8.91 0.76 -2.97
C TYR A 83 -8.45 1.82 -1.98
N LYS A 84 -9.03 3.02 -2.08
CA LYS A 84 -8.72 4.12 -1.19
C LYS A 84 -9.07 3.77 0.25
N ALA A 85 -10.32 3.38 0.47
CA ALA A 85 -10.85 3.14 1.80
C ALA A 85 -10.26 1.89 2.47
N LEU A 86 -9.95 0.85 1.69
CA LEU A 86 -9.51 -0.43 2.26
C LEU A 86 -8.00 -0.59 2.38
N TYR A 87 -7.22 0.16 1.60
CA TYR A 87 -5.77 0.01 1.59
C TYR A 87 -5.06 1.34 1.76
N TRP A 88 -5.33 2.36 0.94
CA TRP A 88 -4.62 3.65 1.03
C TRP A 88 -4.81 4.32 2.40
N ASP A 89 -6.06 4.53 2.80
CA ASP A 89 -6.40 5.23 4.05
C ASP A 89 -6.03 4.38 5.27
N LYS A 90 -6.30 3.06 5.22
CA LYS A 90 -5.98 2.14 6.33
C LYS A 90 -4.47 1.98 6.56
N SER A 91 -3.67 2.13 5.51
CA SER A 91 -2.21 2.13 5.61
C SER A 91 -1.63 3.50 5.95
N LYS A 92 -2.48 4.49 6.22
CA LYS A 92 -2.11 5.89 6.49
C LYS A 92 -1.24 6.50 5.39
N CYS A 93 -1.40 6.07 4.15
CA CYS A 93 -0.65 6.59 3.00
C CYS A 93 -0.68 8.13 2.88
N PRO A 94 -1.79 8.85 3.18
CA PRO A 94 -1.78 10.32 3.16
C PRO A 94 -0.78 10.97 4.12
N ASP A 95 -0.37 10.26 5.19
CA ASP A 95 0.56 10.73 6.21
C ASP A 95 2.01 10.30 5.92
N LEU A 96 2.23 9.41 4.93
CA LEU A 96 3.55 8.85 4.62
C LEU A 96 4.29 9.71 3.58
N PRO A 97 5.63 9.72 3.60
CA PRO A 97 6.42 10.35 2.54
C PRO A 97 6.11 9.75 1.16
N THR A 98 6.17 10.57 0.12
CA THR A 98 6.11 10.11 -1.27
C THR A 98 7.07 8.93 -1.51
N GLY A 99 6.61 7.93 -2.24
CA GLY A 99 7.33 6.69 -2.49
C GLY A 99 7.08 5.64 -1.40
N ILE A 100 7.10 6.04 -0.13
CA ILE A 100 6.73 5.15 1.00
C ILE A 100 5.23 4.91 1.04
N ASP A 101 4.43 5.94 0.78
CA ASP A 101 2.98 5.86 0.59
C ASP A 101 2.58 4.82 -0.47
N TYR A 102 3.22 4.87 -1.64
CA TYR A 102 3.03 3.93 -2.74
C TYR A 102 3.50 2.51 -2.36
N MET A 103 4.69 2.36 -1.79
CA MET A 103 5.19 1.03 -1.37
C MET A 103 4.28 0.38 -0.33
N ALA A 104 3.81 1.16 0.65
CA ALA A 104 2.89 0.69 1.68
C ALA A 104 1.54 0.30 1.07
N PHE A 105 1.03 1.08 0.12
CA PHE A 105 -0.21 0.78 -0.60
C PHE A 105 -0.10 -0.51 -1.43
N ASP A 106 0.91 -0.63 -2.31
CA ASP A 106 1.15 -1.85 -3.11
C ASP A 106 1.30 -3.10 -2.23
N ALA A 107 2.11 -3.01 -1.17
CA ALA A 107 2.25 -4.11 -0.23
C ALA A 107 0.92 -4.42 0.48
N SER A 108 0.12 -3.41 0.84
CA SER A 108 -1.17 -3.65 1.49
C SER A 108 -2.17 -4.37 0.60
N VAL A 109 -2.17 -4.08 -0.70
CA VAL A 109 -3.00 -4.79 -1.68
C VAL A 109 -2.55 -6.24 -1.81
N ASN A 110 -1.24 -6.48 -1.83
CA ASN A 110 -0.69 -7.83 -2.05
C ASN A 110 -0.77 -8.76 -0.83
N MET A 111 -0.53 -8.24 0.39
CA MET A 111 -0.41 -9.06 1.62
C MET A 111 -1.20 -8.54 2.81
N GLY A 112 -2.05 -7.54 2.61
CA GLY A 112 -2.86 -6.92 3.66
C GLY A 112 -2.14 -5.80 4.42
N VAL A 113 -2.94 -4.83 4.87
CA VAL A 113 -2.48 -3.62 5.59
C VAL A 113 -1.57 -3.95 6.77
N GLY A 114 -2.01 -4.82 7.68
CA GLY A 114 -1.24 -5.11 8.88
C GLY A 114 0.14 -5.70 8.59
N GLN A 115 0.25 -6.60 7.60
CA GLN A 115 1.54 -7.17 7.23
C GLN A 115 2.43 -6.14 6.53
N SER A 116 1.86 -5.33 5.65
CA SER A 116 2.55 -4.21 4.99
C SER A 116 3.19 -3.26 6.02
N ILE A 117 2.42 -2.83 7.02
CA ILE A 117 2.90 -1.92 8.07
C ILE A 117 3.96 -2.58 8.97
N ARG A 118 3.81 -3.88 9.30
CA ARG A 118 4.83 -4.61 10.06
C ARG A 118 6.18 -4.64 9.36
N LEU A 119 6.19 -4.80 8.03
CA LEU A 119 7.42 -4.77 7.25
C LEU A 119 8.04 -3.36 7.21
N LEU A 120 7.23 -2.30 7.12
CA LEU A 120 7.70 -0.92 7.25
C LEU A 120 8.32 -0.69 8.64
N GLN A 121 7.66 -1.10 9.71
CA GLN A 121 8.17 -0.98 11.08
C GLN A 121 9.49 -1.74 11.30
N LYS A 122 9.64 -2.95 10.73
CA LYS A 122 10.90 -3.70 10.73
C LYS A 122 12.02 -2.91 10.02
N SER A 123 11.71 -2.25 8.90
CA SER A 123 12.68 -1.45 8.16
C SER A 123 13.19 -0.23 8.95
N LEU A 124 12.36 0.27 9.87
CA LEU A 124 12.68 1.37 10.79
C LEU A 124 13.32 0.89 12.11
N GLY A 125 13.43 -0.43 12.33
CA GLY A 125 13.98 -1.00 13.57
C GLY A 125 13.08 -0.84 14.80
N CYS A 126 11.77 -0.67 14.61
CA CYS A 126 10.81 -0.55 15.72
C CYS A 126 9.91 -1.79 15.85
N VAL A 127 9.09 -1.83 16.89
CA VAL A 127 8.18 -2.95 17.17
C VAL A 127 7.18 -3.10 16.02
N PRO A 128 7.12 -4.28 15.36
CA PRO A 128 6.23 -4.50 14.22
C PRO A 128 4.83 -4.92 14.70
N ASP A 129 4.07 -4.00 15.28
CA ASP A 129 2.69 -4.22 15.74
C ASP A 129 1.63 -4.05 14.62
N GLY A 130 2.01 -3.52 13.46
CA GLY A 130 1.13 -3.29 12.32
C GLY A 130 0.29 -2.02 12.41
N VAL A 131 0.57 -1.13 13.36
CA VAL A 131 -0.15 0.14 13.55
C VAL A 131 0.81 1.31 13.46
N ILE A 132 0.53 2.25 12.54
CA ILE A 132 1.27 3.51 12.46
C ILE A 132 0.80 4.44 13.59
N GLY A 133 1.44 4.37 14.74
CA GLY A 133 1.26 5.29 15.86
C GLY A 133 2.27 6.45 15.86
N PRO A 134 2.21 7.36 16.85
CA PRO A 134 3.13 8.49 16.96
C PRO A 134 4.63 8.10 16.95
N ASN A 135 4.97 6.96 17.57
CA ASN A 135 6.36 6.47 17.60
C ASN A 135 6.85 6.03 16.22
N THR A 136 6.02 5.32 15.45
CA THR A 136 6.35 4.94 14.07
C THR A 136 6.47 6.18 13.18
N MET A 137 5.54 7.14 13.30
CA MET A 137 5.59 8.39 12.53
C MET A 137 6.83 9.22 12.84
N LYS A 138 7.26 9.26 14.11
CA LYS A 138 8.51 9.92 14.49
C LYS A 138 9.70 9.32 13.73
N LEU A 139 9.83 7.99 13.71
CA LEU A 139 10.93 7.31 13.01
C LEU A 139 10.86 7.50 11.49
N ILE A 140 9.66 7.51 10.93
CA ILE A 140 9.44 7.81 9.51
C ILE A 140 9.99 9.21 9.18
N ASN A 141 9.68 10.21 10.00
CA ASN A 141 10.11 11.59 9.80
C ASN A 141 11.62 11.81 10.04
N GLU A 142 12.26 10.96 10.84
CA GLU A 142 13.70 11.05 11.16
C GLU A 142 14.58 10.24 10.17
N THR A 143 13.98 9.38 9.34
CA THR A 143 14.71 8.51 8.42
C THR A 143 14.72 9.08 7.00
N ASN A 144 15.87 9.07 6.35
CA ASN A 144 15.98 9.44 4.93
C ASN A 144 15.09 8.51 4.07
N VAL A 145 14.26 9.08 3.19
CA VAL A 145 13.26 8.25 2.48
C VAL A 145 13.89 7.31 1.44
N ASN A 146 15.05 7.62 0.86
CA ASN A 146 15.77 6.67 0.00
C ASN A 146 16.24 5.44 0.79
N ASP A 147 16.82 5.66 1.98
CA ASP A 147 17.21 4.57 2.88
C ASP A 147 15.99 3.75 3.32
N MET A 148 14.87 4.42 3.57
CA MET A 148 13.62 3.76 3.96
C MET A 148 13.06 2.90 2.82
N ILE A 149 13.07 3.39 1.57
CA ILE A 149 12.69 2.62 0.38
C ILE A 149 13.56 1.37 0.26
N ASP A 150 14.89 1.53 0.39
CA ASP A 150 15.83 0.42 0.28
C ASP A 150 15.60 -0.64 1.38
N LYS A 151 15.46 -0.21 2.63
CA LYS A 151 15.22 -1.11 3.77
C LYS A 151 13.84 -1.77 3.73
N TYR A 152 12.80 -1.04 3.34
CA TYR A 152 11.45 -1.57 3.24
C TYR A 152 11.34 -2.61 2.12
N SER A 153 11.95 -2.33 0.96
CA SER A 153 12.09 -3.30 -0.13
C SER A 153 12.79 -4.57 0.36
N ALA A 154 13.92 -4.44 1.07
CA ALA A 154 14.64 -5.59 1.61
C ALA A 154 13.80 -6.43 2.59
N GLN A 155 13.01 -5.79 3.47
CA GLN A 155 12.09 -6.51 4.37
C GLN A 155 11.01 -7.28 3.61
N LYS A 156 10.51 -6.74 2.50
CA LYS A 156 9.53 -7.41 1.64
C LYS A 156 10.14 -8.60 0.90
N GLU A 157 11.38 -8.49 0.41
CA GLU A 157 12.11 -9.63 -0.18
C GLU A 157 12.34 -10.74 0.83
N LEU A 158 12.79 -10.40 2.04
CA LEU A 158 13.00 -11.37 3.13
C LEU A 158 11.69 -12.10 3.48
N PHE A 159 10.58 -11.36 3.53
CA PHE A 159 9.27 -11.95 3.75
C PHE A 159 8.91 -12.95 2.65
N TYR A 160 8.99 -12.58 1.37
CA TYR A 160 8.68 -13.51 0.28
C TYR A 160 9.57 -14.74 0.27
N ARG A 161 10.88 -14.58 0.52
CA ARG A 161 11.83 -15.70 0.62
C ARG A 161 11.52 -16.67 1.75
N SER A 162 10.76 -16.24 2.76
CA SER A 162 10.34 -17.09 3.88
C SER A 162 9.08 -17.91 3.60
N LEU A 163 8.38 -17.68 2.48
CA LEU A 163 7.15 -18.41 2.14
C LEU A 163 7.46 -19.75 1.46
N ASP A 164 6.71 -20.79 1.81
CA ASP A 164 6.86 -22.14 1.23
C ASP A 164 6.77 -22.15 -0.31
N LEU A 165 5.91 -21.29 -0.85
CA LEU A 165 5.66 -21.16 -2.28
C LEU A 165 6.73 -20.34 -3.04
N PHE A 166 7.79 -19.88 -2.36
CA PHE A 166 8.86 -19.09 -2.97
C PHE A 166 9.57 -19.84 -4.09
N ASN A 167 9.77 -21.15 -3.97
CA ASN A 167 10.41 -21.93 -5.03
C ASN A 167 9.61 -21.93 -6.33
N THR A 168 8.30 -21.70 -6.27
CA THR A 168 7.40 -21.67 -7.44
C THR A 168 7.22 -20.26 -7.98
N PHE A 169 6.94 -19.28 -7.12
CA PHE A 169 6.55 -17.91 -7.56
C PHE A 169 7.58 -16.83 -7.23
N GLY A 170 8.64 -17.16 -6.48
CA GLY A 170 9.56 -16.20 -5.88
C GLY A 170 10.24 -15.28 -6.89
N LYS A 171 10.56 -15.77 -8.10
CA LYS A 171 11.11 -14.93 -9.17
C LYS A 171 10.17 -13.77 -9.54
N GLY A 172 8.88 -14.06 -9.68
CA GLY A 172 7.86 -13.05 -9.99
C GLY A 172 7.68 -12.06 -8.84
N TRP A 173 7.65 -12.56 -7.61
CA TRP A 173 7.54 -11.70 -6.42
C TRP A 173 8.72 -10.75 -6.28
N LEU A 174 9.95 -11.23 -6.43
CA LEU A 174 11.15 -10.39 -6.37
C LEU A 174 11.21 -9.38 -7.52
N SER A 175 10.75 -9.76 -8.72
CA SER A 175 10.62 -8.83 -9.84
C SER A 175 9.65 -7.69 -9.53
N ARG A 176 8.49 -7.98 -8.91
CA ARG A 176 7.54 -6.95 -8.46
C ARG A 176 8.16 -6.05 -7.39
N VAL A 177 8.88 -6.61 -6.42
CA VAL A 177 9.57 -5.80 -5.40
C VAL A 177 10.57 -4.83 -6.03
N ALA A 178 11.39 -5.29 -6.97
CA ALA A 178 12.35 -4.43 -7.67
C ALA A 178 11.64 -3.32 -8.48
N GLN A 179 10.56 -3.64 -9.19
CA GLN A 179 9.79 -2.64 -9.94
C GLN A 179 9.12 -1.61 -9.04
N VAL A 180 8.50 -2.05 -7.94
CA VAL A 180 7.86 -1.16 -6.95
C VAL A 180 8.90 -0.24 -6.32
N LYS A 181 10.06 -0.77 -5.95
CA LYS A 181 11.19 0.03 -5.45
C LYS A 181 11.63 1.10 -6.46
N GLN A 182 11.79 0.72 -7.73
CA GLN A 182 12.21 1.65 -8.78
C GLN A 182 11.18 2.78 -8.96
N ASN A 183 9.90 2.43 -9.11
CA ASN A 183 8.83 3.43 -9.23
C ASN A 183 8.77 4.37 -8.01
N ALA A 184 8.96 3.83 -6.80
CA ALA A 184 8.97 4.64 -5.58
C ALA A 184 10.10 5.67 -5.57
N LYS A 185 11.28 5.33 -6.11
CA LYS A 185 12.40 6.27 -6.25
C LYS A 185 12.14 7.32 -7.33
N GLU A 186 11.43 6.97 -8.40
CA GLU A 186 11.05 7.89 -9.47
C GLU A 186 9.96 8.89 -9.05
N MET A 187 9.24 8.62 -7.96
CA MET A 187 8.24 9.53 -7.39
C MET A 187 8.84 10.64 -6.51
N LEU A 188 10.11 10.52 -6.08
CA LEU A 188 10.81 11.50 -5.24
C LEU A 188 11.24 12.74 -6.01
#